data_AF-A0A971SRG5-F1
#
_entry.id   AF-A0A971SRG5-F1
#
_cell.length_a   1.000
_cell.length_b   1.000
_cell.length_c   1.000
_cell.angle_alpha   90.00
_cell.angle_beta   90.00
_cell.angle_gamma   90.00
#
_symmetry.space_group_name_H-M   'P 1'
#
loop_
_entity.id
_entity.type
_entity.pdbx_description
1 polymer ?
#
loop_
_entity_poly.entity_id
_entity_poly.type
_entity_poly.pdbx_seq_one_letter_code
_entity_poly.pdbx_strand_id
1 'polypeptide(L)' 'MESAIKEKIMNIQPGDMQQYRNVTVFPLFCGFKPPVKHLVLKEAMEKGLITIGEVSEMGHVPQLKVASNADA' A
#
# COMPACT_ATOMS: atom_id res chain seq x y z
N MET A 1 22.57 -12.50 11.19
CA MET A 1 21.10 -12.48 11.20
C MET A 1 20.56 -11.71 12.40
N GLU A 2 21.00 -12.04 13.62
CA GLU A 2 20.58 -11.33 14.84
C GLU A 2 20.89 -9.82 14.84
N SER A 3 22.07 -9.43 14.37
CA SER A 3 22.48 -8.01 14.29
C SER A 3 21.56 -7.17 13.40
N ALA A 4 21.16 -7.71 12.26
CA ALA A 4 20.24 -7.05 11.33
C ALA A 4 18.84 -6.89 11.93
N ILE A 5 18.32 -7.92 12.62
CA ILE A 5 17.02 -7.83 13.30
C ILE A 5 17.07 -6.79 14.42
N LYS A 6 18.14 -6.79 15.22
CA LYS A 6 18.36 -5.82 16.31
C LYS A 6 18.39 -4.39 15.77
N GLU A 7 19.16 -4.14 14.73
CA GLU A 7 19.23 -2.83 14.08
C GLU A 7 17.85 -2.34 13.61
N LYS A 8 17.02 -3.24 13.05
CA LYS A 8 15.67 -2.88 12.63
C LYS A 8 14.76 -2.55 13.82
N ILE A 9 14.77 -3.36 14.87
CA ILE A 9 13.92 -3.11 16.05
C ILE A 9 14.28 -1.78 16.73
N MET A 10 15.57 -1.45 16.82
CA MET A 10 16.04 -0.21 17.45
C MET A 10 15.62 1.07 16.71
N ASN A 11 15.25 0.98 15.44
CA ASN A 11 14.83 2.10 14.61
C ASN A 11 13.30 2.26 14.54
N ILE A 12 12.55 1.47 15.30
CA ILE A 12 11.10 1.62 15.43
C ILE A 12 10.81 2.77 16.39
N GLN A 13 9.99 3.71 15.94
CA GLN A 13 9.49 4.83 16.74
C GLN A 13 8.00 4.64 17.03
N PRO A 14 7.61 4.45 18.29
CA PRO A 14 6.20 4.47 18.68
C PRO A 14 5.60 5.85 18.41
N GLY A 15 4.39 5.87 17.85
CA GLY A 15 3.54 7.03 17.76
C GLY A 15 2.71 7.27 19.01
N ASP A 16 1.90 8.32 18.97
CA ASP A 16 0.90 8.58 20.00
C ASP A 16 -0.11 7.43 20.10
N MET A 17 -0.49 7.12 21.33
CA MET A 17 -1.50 6.11 21.62
C MET A 17 -2.84 6.49 20.97
N GLN A 18 -3.36 5.59 20.14
CA GLN A 18 -4.67 5.73 19.52
C GLN A 18 -5.68 4.84 20.24
N GLN A 19 -6.72 5.44 20.81
CA GLN A 19 -7.75 4.71 21.53
C GLN A 19 -9.10 4.85 20.84
N TYR A 20 -9.78 3.73 20.63
CA TYR A 20 -11.17 3.70 20.20
C TYR A 20 -11.94 2.63 20.96
N ARG A 21 -12.89 3.06 21.80
CA ARG A 21 -13.67 2.20 22.70
C ARG A 21 -12.75 1.35 23.59
N ASN A 22 -12.82 0.03 23.44
CA ASN A 22 -12.02 -0.97 24.15
C ASN A 22 -10.75 -1.38 23.40
N VAL A 23 -10.37 -0.66 22.34
CA VAL A 23 -9.17 -0.93 21.55
C VAL A 23 -8.16 0.19 21.73
N THR A 24 -6.93 -0.18 22.06
CA THR A 24 -5.78 0.72 22.14
C THR A 24 -4.72 0.24 21.16
N VAL A 25 -4.24 1.14 20.32
CA VAL A 25 -3.22 0.91 19.31
C VAL A 25 -2.04 1.84 19.57
N PHE A 26 -0.83 1.29 19.49
CA PHE A 26 0.41 2.07 19.47
C PHE A 26 0.97 1.97 18.04
N PRO A 27 0.80 3.00 17.20
CA PRO A 27 1.36 3.00 15.86
C PRO A 27 2.88 2.82 15.93
N LEU A 28 3.44 1.93 15.13
CA LEU A 28 4.88 1.72 15.04
C LEU A 28 5.37 2.27 13.72
N PHE A 29 6.16 3.34 13.77
CA PHE A 29 6.78 3.93 12.60
C PHE A 29 8.22 3.43 12.45
N CYS A 30 8.66 3.24 11.22
CA CYS A 30 10.06 2.96 10.93
C CYS A 30 10.43 3.59 9.60
N GLY A 31 11.61 4.19 9.50
CA GLY A 31 12.11 4.82 8.27
C GLY A 31 12.62 3.81 7.24
N PHE A 32 12.18 2.55 7.27
CA PHE A 32 12.65 1.57 6.30
C PHE A 32 12.08 1.91 4.93
N LYS A 33 12.97 1.96 3.94
CA LYS A 33 12.53 1.87 2.56
C LYS A 33 11.75 0.57 2.42
N PRO A 34 10.52 0.61 1.90
CA PRO A 34 9.74 -0.60 1.72
C PRO A 34 10.58 -1.59 0.90
N PRO A 35 10.66 -2.86 1.33
CA PRO A 35 11.50 -3.87 0.66
C PRO A 35 11.05 -4.09 -0.79
N VAL A 36 9.80 -3.76 -1.07
CA VAL A 36 9.22 -3.73 -2.41
C VAL A 36 8.84 -2.29 -2.74
N LYS A 37 9.43 -1.75 -3.81
CA LYS A 37 8.90 -0.56 -4.47
C LYS A 37 7.55 -0.95 -5.07
N HIS A 38 6.48 -0.57 -4.41
CA HIS A 38 5.12 -0.71 -4.94
C HIS A 38 4.56 0.69 -5.14
N LEU A 39 3.68 0.80 -6.13
CA LEU A 39 2.83 1.97 -6.30
C LEU A 39 1.47 1.65 -5.70
N VAL A 40 0.88 2.59 -4.96
CA VAL A 40 -0.55 2.45 -4.62
C VAL A 40 -1.39 2.67 -5.87
N LEU A 41 -2.62 2.12 -5.90
CA LEU A 41 -3.49 2.20 -7.08
C LEU A 41 -3.63 3.64 -7.61
N LYS A 42 -3.78 4.62 -6.71
CA LYS A 42 -3.83 6.04 -7.06
C LYS A 42 -2.58 6.49 -7.83
N GLU A 43 -1.39 6.18 -7.32
CA GLU A 43 -0.12 6.54 -7.96
C GLU A 43 0.05 5.84 -9.31
N ALA A 44 -0.40 4.59 -9.43
CA ALA A 44 -0.34 3.84 -10.68
C ALA A 44 -1.29 4.42 -11.75
N MET A 45 -2.50 4.84 -11.36
CA MET A 45 -3.44 5.52 -12.25
C MET A 45 -2.95 6.91 -12.67
N GLU A 46 -2.43 7.71 -11.72
CA GLU A 46 -1.84 9.04 -12.01
C GLU A 46 -0.66 8.95 -13.00
N LYS A 47 0.12 7.87 -12.92
CA LYS A 47 1.23 7.61 -13.84
C LYS A 47 0.82 6.95 -15.17
N GLY A 48 -0.47 6.67 -15.38
CA GLY A 48 -0.96 5.97 -16.57
C GLY A 48 -0.47 4.52 -16.70
N LEU A 49 0.03 3.94 -15.60
CA LEU A 49 0.51 2.56 -15.56
C LEU A 49 -0.63 1.57 -15.39
N ILE A 50 -1.79 2.00 -14.89
CA ILE A 50 -2.99 1.19 -14.79
C ILE A 50 -4.19 1.98 -15.33
N THR A 51 -4.99 1.34 -16.16
CA THR A 51 -6.29 1.86 -16.62
C THR A 51 -7.39 0.88 -16.23
N ILE A 52 -8.42 1.40 -15.57
CA ILE A 52 -9.63 0.64 -15.22
C ILE A 52 -10.72 1.04 -16.21
N GLY A 53 -11.26 0.07 -16.93
CA GLY A 53 -12.33 0.28 -17.90
C GLY A 53 -13.49 -0.69 -17.67
N GLU A 54 -14.66 -0.31 -18.17
CA GLU A 54 -15.82 -1.20 -18.22
C GLU A 54 -15.64 -2.22 -19.34
N VAL A 55 -16.11 -3.45 -19.13
CA VAL A 55 -16.01 -4.52 -20.13
C VAL A 55 -17.15 -4.45 -21.16
N SER A 56 -18.27 -3.78 -20.87
CA SER A 56 -19.48 -3.85 -21.71
C SER A 56 -19.78 -2.55 -22.46
N GLU A 57 -20.18 -2.68 -23.73
CA GLU A 57 -20.62 -1.59 -24.61
C GLU A 57 -22.10 -1.19 -24.36
N MET A 58 -22.80 -1.86 -23.43
CA MET A 58 -24.28 -1.88 -23.35
C MET A 58 -24.83 -1.57 -21.94
N GLY A 59 -24.12 -0.75 -21.16
CA GLY A 59 -24.70 -0.04 -20.01
C GLY A 59 -25.05 -0.87 -18.77
N HIS A 60 -24.59 -2.11 -18.66
CA HIS A 60 -24.67 -2.90 -17.42
C HIS A 60 -23.26 -3.35 -17.02
N VAL A 61 -22.76 -2.83 -15.89
CA VAL A 61 -21.35 -2.99 -15.48
C VAL A 61 -21.27 -3.78 -14.19
N PRO A 62 -21.32 -5.13 -14.25
CA PRO A 62 -20.97 -5.97 -13.11
C PRO A 62 -19.49 -6.35 -13.07
N GLN A 63 -18.68 -6.00 -14.08
CA GLN A 63 -17.28 -6.42 -14.20
C GLN A 63 -16.37 -5.29 -14.71
N LEU A 64 -15.19 -5.15 -14.10
CA LEU A 64 -14.16 -4.16 -14.45
C LEU A 64 -12.95 -4.85 -15.09
N LYS A 65 -12.41 -4.26 -16.16
CA LYS A 65 -11.14 -4.65 -16.77
C LYS A 65 -10.02 -3.80 -16.22
N VAL A 66 -8.96 -4.43 -15.76
CA VAL A 66 -7.72 -3.76 -15.37
C VAL A 66 -6.67 -4.03 -16.45
N ALA A 67 -6.15 -2.99 -17.07
CA ALA A 67 -4.98 -3.06 -17.93
C ALA A 67 -3.78 -2.48 -17.18
N SER A 68 -2.68 -3.23 -17.08
CA SER A 68 -1.42 -2.79 -16.47
C SER A 68 -0.35 -2.64 -17.54
N ASN A 69 0.30 -1.49 -17.55
CA ASN A 69 1.43 -1.12 -18.40
C ASN A 69 2.75 -1.05 -17.60
N ALA A 70 2.74 -1.45 -16.32
CA ALA A 70 3.97 -1.59 -15.55
C ALA A 70 4.76 -2.81 -16.04
N ASP A 71 6.07 -2.62 -16.28
CA ASP A 71 7.05 -3.59 -16.78
C ASP A 71 6.89 -4.07 -18.25
N ALA A 72 6.29 -3.24 -19.13
CA ALA A 72 6.38 -3.39 -20.58
C ALA A 72 7.68 -2.83 -21.17
#